data_AF-A0A1V4VKC8-F1
#
_entry.id   AF-A0A1V4VKC8-F1
#
_cell.length_a   1.000
_cell.length_b   1.000
_cell.length_c   1.000
_cell.angle_alpha   90.00
_cell.angle_beta   90.00
_cell.angle_gamma   90.00
#
_symmetry.space_group_name_H-M   'P 1'
#
loop_
_entity.id
_entity.type
_entity.pdbx_description
1 polymer ?
#
loop_
_entity_poly.entity_id
_entity_poly.type
_entity_poly.pdbx_seq_one_letter_code
_entity_poly.pdbx_strand_id
1 'polypeptide(L)'
;MFHVYSQPGPYDGGTMKDRIGALHRYVPLVKNIARSDCPVASAIARGSTGLIKLVKHDYEMRFYKSFATENIVDCALAKLDSKDLVDNTILEIGEINGIADIQPGMRVQKSGRTTGLTSGVVKSIGTTLQVEMREEEKIWFSDQVVTNMSSQPGDSGALVLNEDRKVVGLLFAGSDKLTIFNRITNVVDRLGIEFV
;
A
#
# COMPACT_ATOMS: atom_id res chain seq x y z
N MET A 1 19.55 0.93 -11.06
CA MET A 1 19.84 0.74 -9.62
C MET A 1 18.85 1.56 -8.87
N PHE A 2 17.99 0.91 -8.09
CA PHE A 2 16.89 1.55 -7.40
C PHE A 2 17.06 1.29 -5.92
N HIS A 3 17.17 2.37 -5.15
CA HIS A 3 17.36 2.32 -3.71
C HIS A 3 16.06 2.76 -3.06
N VAL A 4 15.62 2.03 -2.05
CA VAL A 4 14.48 2.43 -1.23
C VAL A 4 15.01 3.29 -0.10
N TYR A 5 14.50 4.50 0.00
CA TYR A 5 14.93 5.46 1.01
C TYR A 5 13.74 5.99 1.79
N SER A 6 13.98 6.27 3.07
CA SER A 6 13.04 6.96 3.94
C SER A 6 13.38 8.45 3.95
N GLN A 7 12.62 9.27 3.23
CA GLN A 7 12.75 10.72 3.29
C GLN A 7 11.49 11.31 3.96
N PRO A 8 11.62 12.35 4.81
CA PRO A 8 10.46 13.11 5.22
C PRO A 8 9.82 13.79 4.00
N GLY A 9 8.56 13.44 3.72
CA GLY A 9 7.75 14.14 2.74
C GLY A 9 7.22 15.47 3.30
N PRO A 10 6.60 16.34 2.48
CA PRO A 10 5.96 17.56 2.96
C PRO A 10 4.92 17.31 4.06
N TYR A 11 4.24 16.15 4.01
CA TYR A 11 3.28 15.71 5.03
C TYR A 11 3.93 15.32 6.37
N ASP A 12 5.24 15.09 6.38
CA ASP A 12 6.04 14.73 7.56
C ASP A 12 6.95 15.89 8.02
N GLY A 13 6.74 17.10 7.49
CA GLY A 13 7.58 18.26 7.79
C GLY A 13 8.89 18.36 7.00
N GLY A 14 9.06 17.55 5.95
CA GLY A 14 10.21 17.61 5.06
C GLY A 14 10.26 18.89 4.23
N THR A 15 11.48 19.41 4.03
CA THR A 15 11.76 20.62 3.25
C THR A 15 12.53 20.30 1.98
N MET A 16 12.71 21.29 1.10
CA MET A 16 13.56 21.14 -0.10
C MET A 16 15.03 20.83 0.23
N LYS A 17 15.48 21.07 1.47
CA LYS A 17 16.84 20.73 1.91
C LYS A 17 17.01 19.24 2.19
N ASP A 18 15.91 18.52 2.42
CA ASP A 18 15.91 17.09 2.70
C ASP A 18 15.79 16.25 1.43
N ARG A 19 15.74 16.91 0.26
CA ARG A 19 15.59 16.27 -1.04
C ARG A 19 16.82 15.45 -1.39
N ILE A 20 16.61 14.16 -1.63
CA ILE A 20 17.63 13.23 -2.13
C ILE A 20 17.33 12.69 -3.54
N GLY A 21 16.17 13.04 -4.10
CA GLY A 21 15.78 12.67 -5.45
C GLY A 21 14.47 13.31 -5.90
N ALA A 22 14.11 13.06 -7.15
CA ALA A 22 12.85 13.48 -7.76
C ALA A 22 12.00 12.27 -8.14
N LEU A 23 10.67 12.43 -8.09
CA LEU A 23 9.73 11.42 -8.59
C LEU A 23 10.03 11.11 -10.06
N HIS A 24 10.23 9.83 -10.37
CA HIS A 24 10.55 9.35 -11.72
C HIS A 24 9.39 8.61 -12.36
N ARG A 25 8.77 7.67 -11.63
CA ARG A 25 7.61 6.88 -12.08
C ARG A 25 6.70 6.60 -10.90
N TYR A 26 5.43 6.37 -11.15
CA TYR A 26 4.47 5.92 -10.14
C TYR A 26 3.31 5.19 -10.81
N VAL A 27 2.58 4.40 -10.01
CA VAL A 27 1.35 3.76 -10.46
C VAL A 27 0.16 4.64 -10.04
N PRO A 28 -0.66 5.15 -10.98
CA PRO A 28 -1.80 5.98 -10.62
C PRO A 28 -2.88 5.14 -9.93
N LEU A 29 -3.34 5.62 -8.77
CA LEU A 29 -4.46 5.02 -8.06
C LEU A 29 -5.78 5.39 -8.74
N VAL A 30 -6.66 4.40 -8.91
CA VAL A 30 -8.01 4.58 -9.42
C VAL A 30 -8.98 4.61 -8.24
N LYS A 31 -9.93 5.55 -8.25
CA LYS A 31 -11.01 5.56 -7.25
C LYS A 31 -12.03 4.49 -7.63
N ASN A 32 -11.80 3.26 -7.17
CA ASN A 32 -12.49 2.04 -7.64
C ASN A 32 -13.96 1.96 -7.24
N ILE A 33 -14.46 2.92 -6.44
CA ILE A 33 -15.86 3.07 -6.11
C ILE A 33 -16.23 4.54 -6.20
N ALA A 34 -16.87 4.92 -7.31
CA ALA A 34 -17.74 6.08 -7.35
C ALA A 34 -19.18 5.59 -7.14
N ARG A 35 -20.01 6.35 -6.42
CA ARG A 35 -21.47 6.14 -6.49
C ARG A 35 -21.84 6.10 -7.97
N SER A 36 -22.68 5.13 -8.36
CA SER A 36 -23.13 5.09 -9.74
C SER A 36 -23.96 6.34 -10.05
N ASP A 37 -23.36 7.33 -10.71
CA ASP A 37 -24.06 8.50 -11.24
C ASP A 37 -24.97 8.15 -12.45
N CYS A 38 -25.08 6.86 -12.77
CA CYS A 38 -25.99 6.34 -13.77
C CYS A 38 -27.45 6.56 -13.33
N PRO A 39 -28.28 7.30 -14.10
CA PRO A 39 -29.67 7.54 -13.75
C PRO A 39 -30.49 6.26 -13.58
N VAL A 40 -30.19 5.23 -14.38
CA VAL A 40 -30.86 3.92 -14.34
C VAL A 40 -30.52 3.20 -13.03
N ALA A 41 -29.23 3.09 -12.69
CA ALA A 41 -28.80 2.47 -11.44
C ALA A 41 -29.38 3.19 -10.21
N SER A 42 -29.42 4.52 -10.25
CA SER A 42 -30.02 5.35 -9.19
C SER A 42 -31.54 5.16 -9.06
N ALA A 43 -32.26 4.98 -10.18
CA ALA A 43 -33.68 4.69 -10.15
C ALA A 43 -33.96 3.30 -9.54
N ILE A 44 -33.18 2.29 -9.93
CA ILE A 44 -33.30 0.93 -9.38
C ILE A 44 -33.00 0.92 -7.89
N ALA A 45 -31.88 1.52 -7.45
CA ALA A 45 -31.52 1.62 -6.03
C ALA A 45 -32.61 2.28 -5.18
N ARG A 46 -33.23 3.36 -5.67
CA ARG A 46 -34.32 4.03 -4.96
C ARG A 46 -35.55 3.13 -4.86
N GLY A 47 -35.94 2.47 -5.95
CA GLY A 47 -37.08 1.57 -5.97
C GLY A 47 -36.90 0.38 -5.03
N SER A 48 -35.75 -0.31 -5.12
CA SER A 48 -35.46 -1.46 -4.28
C SER A 48 -35.30 -1.08 -2.80
N THR A 49 -34.66 0.04 -2.49
CA THR A 49 -34.59 0.57 -1.13
C THR A 49 -35.98 0.85 -0.56
N GLY A 50 -36.87 1.49 -1.34
CA GLY A 50 -38.25 1.73 -0.94
C GLY A 50 -38.99 0.43 -0.60
N LEU A 51 -38.80 -0.60 -1.43
CA LEU A 51 -39.41 -1.91 -1.23
C LEU A 51 -38.87 -2.62 0.02
N ILE A 52 -37.54 -2.60 0.22
CA ILE A 52 -36.88 -3.21 1.39
C ILE A 52 -37.35 -2.53 2.68
N LYS A 53 -37.52 -1.21 2.66
CA LYS A 53 -38.01 -0.46 3.83
C LYS A 53 -39.40 -0.88 4.31
N LEU A 54 -40.22 -1.50 3.46
CA LEU A 54 -41.51 -2.07 3.89
C LEU A 54 -41.35 -3.22 4.89
N VAL A 55 -40.22 -3.94 4.83
CA VAL A 55 -39.95 -5.12 5.67
C VAL A 55 -38.84 -4.85 6.69
N LYS A 56 -37.83 -4.08 6.29
CA LYS A 56 -36.63 -3.74 7.07
C LYS A 56 -36.29 -2.27 6.85
N HIS A 57 -36.78 -1.41 7.75
CA HIS A 57 -36.68 0.05 7.64
C HIS A 57 -35.23 0.58 7.60
N ASP A 58 -34.27 -0.13 8.20
CA ASP A 58 -32.88 0.30 8.33
C ASP A 58 -31.95 -0.12 7.18
N TYR A 59 -32.50 -0.64 6.08
CA TYR A 59 -31.71 -1.15 4.97
C TYR A 59 -31.80 -0.23 3.75
N GLU A 60 -30.67 -0.06 3.06
CA GLU A 60 -30.54 0.71 1.82
C GLU A 60 -29.76 -0.11 0.78
N MET A 61 -30.23 -0.12 -0.46
CA MET A 61 -29.54 -0.72 -1.59
C MET A 61 -28.85 0.36 -2.42
N ARG A 62 -27.53 0.24 -2.59
CA ARG A 62 -26.70 1.17 -3.36
C ARG A 62 -25.98 0.43 -4.49
N PHE A 63 -25.95 1.03 -5.68
CA PHE A 63 -25.13 0.55 -6.79
C PHE A 63 -23.81 1.32 -6.85
N TYR A 64 -22.75 0.58 -7.10
CA TYR A 64 -21.41 1.10 -7.25
C TYR A 64 -20.89 0.72 -8.64
N LYS A 65 -20.24 1.67 -9.31
CA LYS A 65 -19.60 1.38 -10.60
C LYS A 65 -18.30 0.63 -10.32
N SER A 66 -18.26 -0.65 -10.70
CA SER A 66 -17.01 -1.40 -10.73
C SER A 66 -16.16 -0.90 -11.91
N PHE A 67 -14.97 -0.40 -11.61
CA PHE A 67 -13.95 -0.16 -12.64
C PHE A 67 -13.20 -1.48 -12.86
N ALA A 68 -12.89 -1.81 -14.11
CA ALA A 68 -12.16 -3.04 -14.46
C ALA A 68 -10.71 -3.06 -13.94
N THR A 69 -10.21 -1.92 -13.47
CA THR A 69 -8.84 -1.76 -12.96
C THR A 69 -8.86 -1.70 -11.44
N GLU A 70 -8.17 -2.63 -10.79
CA GLU A 70 -8.01 -2.65 -9.34
C GLU A 70 -6.67 -2.01 -8.91
N ASN A 71 -6.63 -1.44 -7.69
CA ASN A 71 -5.37 -0.98 -7.11
C ASN A 71 -4.70 -2.15 -6.39
N ILE A 72 -3.71 -2.75 -7.04
CA ILE A 72 -2.92 -3.84 -6.45
C ILE A 72 -1.60 -3.36 -5.82
N VAL A 73 -1.21 -2.12 -6.10
CA VAL A 73 0.01 -1.48 -5.57
C VAL A 73 -0.24 -0.01 -5.25
N ASP A 74 0.48 0.50 -4.25
CA ASP A 74 0.71 1.92 -3.99
C ASP A 74 2.22 2.13 -3.97
N CYS A 75 2.79 2.49 -5.13
CA CYS A 75 4.23 2.55 -5.29
C CYS A 75 4.65 3.68 -6.24
N ALA A 76 5.80 4.25 -5.91
CA ALA A 76 6.50 5.23 -6.70
C ALA A 76 8.00 4.92 -6.73
N LEU A 77 8.64 5.40 -7.77
CA LEU A 77 10.07 5.27 -8.01
C LEU A 77 10.65 6.67 -8.09
N ALA A 78 11.69 6.90 -7.30
CA ALA A 78 12.44 8.14 -7.34
C ALA A 78 13.77 7.96 -8.07
N LYS A 79 14.16 9.00 -8.80
CA LYS A 79 15.49 9.15 -9.37
C LYS A 79 16.30 9.99 -8.40
N LEU A 80 17.35 9.40 -7.85
CA LEU A 80 18.27 10.07 -6.94
C LEU A 80 18.97 11.23 -7.62
N ASP A 81 19.17 12.32 -6.88
CA ASP A 81 19.94 13.47 -7.34
C ASP A 81 21.43 13.11 -7.39
N SER A 82 21.89 12.27 -6.45
CA SER A 82 23.21 11.65 -6.49
C SER A 82 23.22 10.29 -5.79
N LYS A 83 24.12 9.38 -6.21
CA LYS A 83 24.19 7.99 -5.70
C LYS A 83 24.79 7.85 -4.31
N ASP A 84 25.65 8.79 -3.93
CA ASP A 84 26.30 8.88 -2.61
C ASP A 84 25.34 9.30 -1.49
N LEU A 85 24.11 9.68 -1.82
CA LEU A 85 23.07 10.02 -0.85
C LEU A 85 22.39 8.80 -0.24
N VAL A 86 22.68 7.60 -0.73
CA VAL A 86 22.04 6.36 -0.28
C VAL A 86 23.03 5.21 -0.22
N ASP A 87 22.81 4.32 0.74
CA ASP A 87 23.49 3.04 0.83
C ASP A 87 22.61 1.92 0.28
N ASN A 88 23.23 0.77 -0.06
CA ASN A 88 22.52 -0.46 -0.46
C ASN A 88 22.05 -1.29 0.76
N THR A 89 22.10 -0.71 1.95
CA THR A 89 21.77 -1.39 3.20
C THR A 89 20.50 -0.81 3.80
N ILE A 90 19.65 -1.68 4.33
CA ILE A 90 18.51 -1.28 5.14
C ILE A 90 18.97 -1.19 6.60
N LEU A 91 18.71 -0.06 7.25
CA LEU A 91 19.07 0.16 8.65
C LEU A 91 18.57 -1.00 9.54
N GLU A 92 19.42 -1.51 10.43
CA GLU A 92 19.18 -2.66 11.33
C GLU A 92 19.00 -4.04 10.67
N ILE A 93 18.81 -4.12 9.35
CA ILE A 93 18.61 -5.38 8.62
C ILE A 93 19.85 -5.77 7.80
N GLY A 94 20.48 -4.79 7.15
CA GLY A 94 21.62 -4.97 6.25
C GLY A 94 21.23 -5.05 4.77
N GLU A 95 22.08 -5.69 3.98
CA GLU A 95 21.87 -5.86 2.53
C GLU A 95 20.74 -6.85 2.23
N ILE A 96 19.98 -6.55 1.19
CA ILE A 96 18.96 -7.44 0.65
C ILE A 96 19.61 -8.65 -0.03
N ASN A 97 18.92 -9.78 -0.04
CA ASN A 97 19.38 -11.05 -0.61
C ASN A 97 18.46 -11.52 -1.75
N GLY A 98 17.99 -10.57 -2.57
CA GLY A 98 17.03 -10.79 -3.65
C GLY A 98 15.57 -10.65 -3.24
N ILE A 99 14.67 -11.19 -4.06
CA ILE A 99 13.21 -11.18 -3.84
C ILE A 99 12.69 -12.60 -3.57
N ALA A 100 11.55 -12.70 -2.90
CA ALA A 100 10.86 -13.97 -2.67
C ALA A 100 9.34 -13.80 -2.69
N ASP A 101 8.64 -14.90 -2.97
CA ASP A 101 7.20 -14.97 -2.76
C ASP A 101 6.86 -14.98 -1.27
N ILE A 102 5.63 -14.55 -0.98
CA ILE A 102 5.09 -14.44 0.38
C ILE A 102 4.06 -15.53 0.64
N GLN A 103 4.04 -16.09 1.85
CA GLN A 103 3.12 -17.15 2.26
C GLN A 103 2.50 -16.87 3.64
N PRO A 104 1.26 -17.33 3.93
CA PRO A 104 0.68 -17.19 5.26
C PRO A 104 1.54 -17.92 6.29
N GLY A 105 1.68 -17.34 7.48
CA GLY A 105 2.55 -17.87 8.54
C GLY A 105 4.03 -17.50 8.41
N MET A 106 4.46 -16.92 7.28
CA MET A 106 5.84 -16.47 7.10
C MET A 106 6.17 -15.34 8.10
N ARG A 107 7.37 -15.42 8.70
CA ARG A 107 7.93 -14.33 9.52
C ARG A 107 8.53 -13.27 8.62
N VAL A 108 8.20 -12.01 8.90
CA VAL A 108 8.70 -10.87 8.14
C VAL A 108 9.13 -9.74 9.07
N GLN A 109 9.96 -8.85 8.53
CA GLN A 109 10.51 -7.69 9.21
C GLN A 109 10.58 -6.49 8.28
N LYS A 110 10.58 -5.30 8.87
CA LYS A 110 10.78 -4.02 8.16
C LYS A 110 11.56 -3.07 9.05
N SER A 111 12.33 -2.19 8.44
CA SER A 111 12.91 -1.02 9.10
C SER A 111 12.25 0.24 8.54
N GLY A 112 11.60 1.01 9.41
CA GLY A 112 10.83 2.20 9.05
C GLY A 112 11.28 3.41 9.85
N ARG A 113 11.07 4.62 9.31
CA ARG A 113 11.50 5.88 9.93
C ARG A 113 10.97 6.05 11.35
N THR A 114 9.70 5.71 11.53
CA THR A 114 8.94 6.08 12.73
C THR A 114 9.02 4.98 13.78
N THR A 115 8.91 3.72 13.37
CA THR A 115 8.90 2.59 14.32
C THR A 115 10.20 1.78 14.36
N GLY A 116 11.20 2.12 13.55
CA GLY A 116 12.47 1.37 13.47
C GLY A 116 12.28 -0.05 12.96
N LEU A 117 13.13 -0.97 13.42
CA LEU A 117 12.98 -2.40 13.16
C LEU A 117 11.76 -2.99 13.89
N THR A 118 10.81 -3.52 13.12
CA THR A 118 9.69 -4.31 13.63
C THR A 118 9.58 -5.62 12.89
N SER A 119 9.00 -6.63 13.53
CA SER A 119 8.74 -7.94 12.91
C SER A 119 7.34 -8.45 13.24
N GLY A 120 6.87 -9.38 12.43
CA GLY A 120 5.56 -9.99 12.59
C GLY A 120 5.42 -11.24 11.72
N VAL A 121 4.18 -11.72 11.63
CA VAL A 121 3.80 -12.92 10.90
C VAL A 121 2.70 -12.59 9.91
N VAL A 122 2.81 -13.11 8.70
CA VAL A 122 1.77 -12.99 7.66
C VAL A 122 0.51 -13.70 8.11
N LYS A 123 -0.60 -12.95 8.16
CA LYS A 123 -1.92 -13.44 8.52
C LYS A 123 -2.74 -13.80 7.30
N SER A 124 -2.69 -13.00 6.26
CA SER A 124 -3.41 -13.23 5.01
C SER A 124 -2.69 -12.62 3.82
N ILE A 125 -2.99 -13.17 2.65
CA ILE A 125 -2.50 -12.74 1.35
C ILE A 125 -3.72 -12.72 0.43
N GLY A 126 -3.74 -11.83 -0.57
CA GLY A 126 -4.90 -11.72 -1.47
C GLY A 126 -6.02 -10.88 -0.87
N THR A 127 -5.73 -10.10 0.18
CA THR A 127 -6.74 -9.38 0.96
C THR A 127 -7.24 -8.18 0.16
N THR A 128 -8.56 -8.03 0.08
CA THR A 128 -9.20 -6.81 -0.44
C THR A 128 -9.68 -5.97 0.72
N LEU A 129 -9.22 -4.73 0.79
CA LEU A 129 -9.49 -3.83 1.90
C LEU A 129 -9.55 -2.38 1.45
N GLN A 130 -10.17 -1.55 2.28
CA GLN A 130 -10.27 -0.12 2.06
C GLN A 130 -9.24 0.62 2.92
N VAL A 131 -8.42 1.45 2.30
CA VAL A 131 -7.42 2.30 2.97
C VAL A 131 -7.88 3.75 2.90
N GLU A 132 -7.79 4.45 4.04
CA GLU A 132 -8.00 5.89 4.11
C GLU A 132 -6.71 6.61 3.73
N MET A 133 -6.73 7.32 2.60
CA MET A 133 -5.57 8.01 2.05
C MET A 133 -5.45 9.43 2.60
N ARG A 134 -6.60 10.10 2.79
CA ARG A 134 -6.78 11.46 3.32
C ARG A 134 -8.12 11.52 4.03
N GLU A 135 -8.38 12.59 4.78
CA GLU A 135 -9.69 12.84 5.39
C GLU A 135 -10.80 12.65 4.35
N GLU A 136 -11.69 11.70 4.62
CA GLU A 136 -12.84 11.30 3.78
C GLU A 136 -12.52 10.62 2.43
N GLU A 137 -11.24 10.41 2.10
CA GLU A 137 -10.83 9.74 0.87
C GLU A 137 -10.42 8.29 1.14
N LYS A 138 -11.34 7.36 0.86
CA LYS A 138 -11.12 5.94 1.02
C LYS A 138 -11.01 5.21 -0.31
N ILE A 139 -9.92 4.47 -0.51
CA ILE A 139 -9.61 3.75 -1.75
C ILE A 139 -9.56 2.25 -1.49
N TRP A 140 -10.11 1.47 -2.42
CA TRP A 140 -10.03 0.01 -2.37
C TRP A 140 -8.74 -0.49 -2.98
N PHE A 141 -8.09 -1.39 -2.26
CA PHE A 141 -6.94 -2.16 -2.69
C PHE A 141 -7.25 -3.64 -2.67
N SER A 142 -6.78 -4.38 -3.65
CA SER A 142 -6.90 -5.85 -3.76
C SER A 142 -5.53 -6.49 -3.83
N ASP A 143 -5.45 -7.80 -3.62
CA ASP A 143 -4.20 -8.56 -3.59
C ASP A 143 -3.15 -8.08 -2.56
N GLN A 144 -3.63 -7.61 -1.40
CA GLN A 144 -2.76 -7.11 -0.33
C GLN A 144 -2.37 -8.20 0.67
N VAL A 145 -1.20 -8.00 1.29
CA VAL A 145 -0.71 -8.85 2.38
C VAL A 145 -0.94 -8.15 3.71
N VAL A 146 -1.44 -8.89 4.70
CA VAL A 146 -1.66 -8.39 6.07
C VAL A 146 -0.79 -9.17 7.04
N THR A 147 -0.13 -8.45 7.94
CA THR A 147 0.68 -9.01 9.03
C THR A 147 0.27 -8.43 10.37
N ASN A 148 0.61 -9.13 11.45
CA ASN A 148 0.54 -8.59 12.82
C ASN A 148 1.85 -7.88 13.23
N MET A 149 2.43 -7.13 12.30
CA MET A 149 3.59 -6.27 12.53
C MET A 149 3.10 -4.85 12.82
N SER A 150 3.80 -4.11 13.68
CA SER A 150 3.47 -2.71 13.95
C SER A 150 4.09 -1.78 12.89
N SER A 151 3.37 -0.71 12.56
CA SER A 151 3.84 0.36 11.67
C SER A 151 3.07 1.66 11.93
N GLN A 152 3.68 2.80 11.62
CA GLN A 152 3.05 4.11 11.79
C GLN A 152 3.22 4.97 10.55
N PRO A 153 2.45 6.07 10.43
CA PRO A 153 2.73 7.09 9.43
C PRO A 153 4.21 7.47 9.43
N GLY A 154 4.82 7.47 8.23
CA GLY A 154 6.26 7.63 8.04
C GLY A 154 7.04 6.34 7.79
N ASP A 155 6.45 5.16 8.06
CA ASP A 155 7.03 3.88 7.64
C ASP A 155 6.64 3.48 6.21
N SER A 156 5.67 4.18 5.61
CA SER A 156 5.23 3.95 4.22
C SER A 156 6.42 4.07 3.27
N GLY A 157 6.52 3.14 2.33
CA GLY A 157 7.67 2.98 1.45
C GLY A 157 8.76 2.04 2.00
N ALA A 158 8.69 1.61 3.26
CA ALA A 158 9.64 0.62 3.79
C ALA A 158 9.48 -0.73 3.07
N LEU A 159 10.62 -1.35 2.74
CA LEU A 159 10.65 -2.73 2.28
C LEU A 159 10.30 -3.68 3.43
N VAL A 160 9.51 -4.70 3.11
CA VAL A 160 9.23 -5.82 3.98
C VAL A 160 10.04 -7.01 3.50
N LEU A 161 10.77 -7.65 4.41
CA LEU A 161 11.70 -8.73 4.14
C LEU A 161 11.36 -9.97 4.96
N ASN A 162 11.67 -11.15 4.45
CA ASN A 162 11.67 -12.37 5.24
C ASN A 162 12.95 -12.50 6.10
N GLU A 163 13.07 -13.60 6.85
CA GLU A 163 14.23 -13.87 7.72
C GLU A 163 15.55 -14.06 6.93
N ASP A 164 15.48 -14.45 5.66
CA ASP A 164 16.63 -14.58 4.75
C ASP A 164 17.05 -13.26 4.08
N ARG A 165 16.46 -12.13 4.51
CA ARG A 165 16.62 -10.79 3.92
C ARG A 165 16.20 -10.72 2.44
N LYS A 166 15.27 -11.57 2.01
CA LYS A 166 14.63 -11.44 0.70
C LYS A 166 13.46 -10.49 0.80
N VAL A 167 13.37 -9.54 -0.13
CA VAL A 167 12.25 -8.60 -0.21
C VAL A 167 11.00 -9.36 -0.62
N VAL A 168 9.91 -9.17 0.13
CA VAL A 168 8.61 -9.82 -0.09
C VAL A 168 7.48 -8.80 -0.28
N GLY A 169 7.70 -7.53 0.09
CA GLY A 169 6.69 -6.51 -0.14
C GLY A 169 7.13 -5.07 0.11
N LEU A 170 6.20 -4.15 -0.16
CA LEU A 170 6.34 -2.71 0.04
C LEU A 170 5.21 -2.20 0.95
N LEU A 171 5.59 -1.67 2.12
CA LEU A 171 4.65 -1.13 3.11
C LEU A 171 3.96 0.12 2.57
N PHE A 172 2.64 0.18 2.62
CA PHE A 172 1.90 1.40 2.27
C PHE A 172 0.87 1.83 3.33
N ALA A 173 0.37 0.90 4.15
CA ALA A 173 -0.61 1.19 5.19
C ALA A 173 -0.38 0.34 6.44
N GLY A 174 -0.83 0.83 7.59
CA GLY A 174 -0.80 0.06 8.83
C GLY A 174 -1.15 0.85 10.08
N SER A 175 -1.01 0.18 11.22
CA SER A 175 -1.27 0.67 12.57
C SER A 175 -0.26 0.08 13.56
N ASP A 176 -0.42 0.42 14.83
CA ASP A 176 0.31 -0.15 15.97
C ASP A 176 0.26 -1.68 16.07
N LYS A 177 -0.70 -2.34 15.38
CA LYS A 177 -0.93 -3.79 15.47
C LYS A 177 -0.85 -4.53 14.14
N LEU A 178 -1.08 -3.84 13.03
CA LEU A 178 -1.17 -4.45 11.71
C LEU A 178 -0.35 -3.66 10.69
N THR A 179 0.34 -4.37 9.81
CA THR A 179 0.97 -3.78 8.63
C THR A 179 0.38 -4.42 7.38
N ILE A 180 0.05 -3.56 6.42
CA ILE A 180 -0.48 -3.92 5.11
C ILE A 180 0.55 -3.49 4.06
N PHE A 181 0.92 -4.42 3.19
CA PHE A 181 1.91 -4.17 2.15
C PHE A 181 1.52 -4.81 0.82
N ASN A 182 2.01 -4.20 -0.26
CA ASN A 182 1.86 -4.74 -1.60
C ASN A 182 2.86 -5.88 -1.80
N ARG A 183 2.49 -6.92 -2.56
CA ARG A 183 3.43 -7.97 -2.96
C ARG A 183 4.56 -7.37 -3.80
N ILE A 184 5.80 -7.78 -3.55
CA ILE A 184 6.94 -7.20 -4.25
C ILE A 184 6.92 -7.47 -5.75
N THR A 185 6.42 -8.63 -6.17
CA THR A 185 6.30 -9.02 -7.58
C THR A 185 5.43 -8.03 -8.35
N ASN A 186 4.25 -7.68 -7.81
CA ASN A 186 3.38 -6.67 -8.41
C ASN A 186 4.06 -5.30 -8.52
N VAL A 187 4.86 -4.90 -7.53
CA VAL A 187 5.58 -3.61 -7.55
C VAL A 187 6.65 -3.59 -8.64
N VAL A 188 7.47 -4.65 -8.70
CA VAL A 188 8.52 -4.84 -9.71
C VAL A 188 7.92 -4.80 -11.12
N ASP A 189 6.85 -5.57 -11.35
CA ASP A 189 6.19 -5.65 -12.65
C ASP A 189 5.59 -4.31 -13.07
N ARG A 190 4.91 -3.60 -12.15
CA ARG A 190 4.23 -2.34 -12.47
C ARG A 190 5.19 -1.17 -12.67
N LEU A 191 6.35 -1.17 -12.01
CA LEU A 191 7.37 -0.13 -12.17
C LEU A 191 8.39 -0.47 -13.28
N GLY A 192 8.49 -1.75 -13.66
CA GLY A 192 9.49 -2.25 -14.60
C GLY A 192 10.90 -2.10 -14.04
N ILE A 193 11.11 -2.55 -12.80
CA ILE A 193 12.39 -2.44 -12.08
C ILE A 193 12.91 -3.81 -11.67
N GLU A 194 14.19 -3.88 -11.32
CA GLU A 194 14.82 -5.08 -10.75
C GLU A 194 15.60 -4.67 -9.49
N PHE A 195 15.59 -5.56 -8.49
CA PHE A 195 16.46 -5.44 -7.32
C PHE A 195 17.84 -5.96 -7.71
N VAL A 196 18.86 -5.19 -7.34
CA VAL A 196 20.29 -5.48 -7.57
C VAL A 196 21.01 -5.53 -6.25
#